data_AF-A0A9P6CCE1-F1
#
_entry.id   AF-A0A9P6CCE1-F1
#
_cell.length_a   1.000
_cell.length_b   1.000
_cell.length_c   1.000
_cell.angle_alpha   90.00
_cell.angle_beta   90.00
_cell.angle_gamma   90.00
#
_symmetry.space_group_name_H-M   'P 1'
#
loop_
_entity.id
_entity.type
_entity.pdbx_description
1 polymer ?
#
loop_
_entity_poly.entity_id
_entity_poly.type
_entity_poly.pdbx_seq_one_letter_code
_entity_poly.pdbx_strand_id
1 'polypeptide(L)'
;MATGTHQNQSSSIWTWTGDYLQLGVGFDSNIATHCQCVVQVPGILFHPLAPTIVPVQTDEGRNTATWSIPDAQLKEVLKSAWEELDPKSAEFLGNIGIIPFLEKTSLPYENLAGDKCLYVKDLPQNVNITKKGAEDNIDCYLCEKSLKLKDMRKHVGKHLLLALRDVEDPAPLRPGVVVKDIIDACGWCGRDGCQTHLIKKGSSISITSNCPYHYQKLSYKRALQSSQASPCTNVPIHCPICPPSLTGQPKSFWKYNALYHLASHHLTPEGLFPTVPPQLLVEIYITSKEEASVGICQSKTDEFRDFWDIPDTDGFEIIQENERNKRGRLDSTLVVQRPPKISRS
;
A
#
# COMPACT_ATOMS: atom_id res chain seq x y z
N MET A 1 17.00 5.07 20.08
CA MET A 1 16.67 6.48 19.79
C MET A 1 16.52 7.22 21.11
N ALA A 2 17.12 8.41 21.20
CA ALA A 2 17.43 9.18 22.41
C ALA A 2 16.36 10.26 22.74
N THR A 3 16.05 10.51 24.02
CA THR A 3 15.25 11.64 24.55
C THR A 3 16.17 12.74 25.11
N GLY A 4 15.83 14.04 25.18
CA GLY A 4 16.82 15.05 25.57
C GLY A 4 16.37 16.33 26.31
N THR A 5 17.32 16.99 26.99
CA THR A 5 17.19 18.26 27.77
C THR A 5 18.10 19.39 27.23
N HIS A 6 17.96 20.64 27.69
CA HIS A 6 18.39 21.90 27.02
C HIS A 6 18.70 23.03 28.05
N GLN A 7 19.45 24.08 27.68
CA GLN A 7 19.54 25.40 28.36
C GLN A 7 19.76 26.51 27.29
N ASN A 8 19.70 27.79 27.69
CA ASN A 8 19.17 28.97 26.95
C ASN A 8 19.97 29.56 25.74
N GLN A 9 19.21 30.00 24.73
CA GLN A 9 19.45 31.02 23.66
C GLN A 9 20.64 31.01 22.69
N SER A 10 21.60 30.10 22.76
CA SER A 10 22.42 29.71 21.60
C SER A 10 21.68 28.66 20.77
N SER A 11 21.93 28.57 19.45
CA SER A 11 21.45 27.52 18.52
C SER A 11 20.96 26.26 19.25
N SER A 12 19.68 25.91 19.12
CA SER A 12 19.09 24.86 19.96
C SER A 12 19.85 23.54 19.84
N ILE A 13 20.34 23.00 20.97
CA ILE A 13 21.09 21.74 21.03
C ILE A 13 20.25 20.71 21.78
N TRP A 14 20.00 19.58 21.16
CA TRP A 14 19.38 18.40 21.76
C TRP A 14 20.40 17.61 22.57
N THR A 15 20.22 17.46 23.87
CA THR A 15 21.14 16.70 24.73
C THR A 15 20.50 15.41 25.21
N TRP A 16 21.02 14.23 24.88
CA TRP A 16 20.44 12.96 25.28
C TRP A 16 20.37 12.78 26.82
N THR A 17 19.21 12.43 27.37
CA THR A 17 18.95 12.21 28.81
C THR A 17 19.44 10.85 29.30
N GLY A 18 19.84 9.94 28.42
CA GLY A 18 20.14 8.55 28.76
C GLY A 18 18.92 7.63 28.70
N ASP A 19 17.70 8.17 28.60
CA ASP A 19 16.50 7.34 28.50
C ASP A 19 16.32 6.81 27.08
N TYR A 20 15.86 5.56 27.03
CA TYR A 20 15.49 4.90 25.79
C TYR A 20 13.97 4.86 25.67
N LEU A 21 13.48 5.07 24.46
CA LEU A 21 12.09 4.81 24.16
C LEU A 21 11.80 3.32 24.37
N GLN A 22 10.93 3.02 25.33
CA GLN A 22 10.34 1.69 25.41
C GLN A 22 9.51 1.44 24.15
N LEU A 23 9.83 0.37 23.45
CA LEU A 23 9.01 -0.12 22.35
C LEU A 23 7.80 -0.79 22.99
N GLY A 24 6.59 -0.31 22.70
CA GLY A 24 5.36 -0.98 23.11
C GLY A 24 5.27 -2.32 22.39
N VAL A 25 5.84 -3.37 22.97
CA VAL A 25 5.61 -4.73 22.49
C VAL A 25 4.26 -5.11 23.07
N GLY A 26 3.23 -5.24 22.23
CA GLY A 26 1.84 -5.52 22.62
C GLY A 26 1.63 -6.91 23.22
N PHE A 27 2.44 -7.30 24.20
CA PHE A 27 2.30 -8.53 24.96
C PHE A 27 1.73 -8.21 26.34
N ASP A 28 0.59 -8.81 26.67
CA ASP A 28 -0.09 -8.77 27.98
C ASP A 28 0.74 -9.35 29.15
N SER A 29 2.03 -9.63 28.96
CA SER A 29 2.90 -10.17 29.99
C SER A 29 3.77 -9.07 30.61
N ASN A 30 3.51 -8.74 31.88
CA ASN A 30 4.24 -7.78 32.72
C ASN A 30 5.72 -8.13 33.00
N ILE A 31 6.35 -8.96 32.18
CA ILE A 31 7.76 -9.34 32.33
C ILE A 31 8.52 -8.81 31.11
N ALA A 32 8.94 -7.55 31.21
CA ALA A 32 9.89 -6.95 30.28
C ALA A 32 11.27 -7.60 30.49
N THR A 33 11.45 -8.82 30.00
CA THR A 33 12.80 -9.28 29.69
C THR A 33 13.36 -8.39 28.59
N HIS A 34 14.69 -8.22 28.55
CA HIS A 34 15.40 -7.49 27.51
C HIS A 34 15.17 -8.17 26.15
N CYS A 35 13.99 -7.98 25.57
CA CYS A 35 13.59 -8.59 24.30
C CYS A 35 14.45 -7.97 23.22
N GLN A 36 15.31 -8.79 22.63
CA GLN A 36 16.00 -8.43 21.41
C GLN A 36 14.94 -8.22 20.32
N CYS A 37 14.74 -6.97 19.92
CA CYS A 37 13.91 -6.63 18.78
C CYS A 37 14.80 -6.55 17.54
N VAL A 38 14.48 -7.33 16.51
CA VAL A 38 15.11 -7.21 15.20
C VAL A 38 14.17 -6.42 14.30
N VAL A 39 14.58 -5.21 13.96
CA VAL A 39 13.86 -4.34 13.02
C VAL A 39 14.60 -4.33 11.71
N GLN A 40 13.92 -4.65 10.62
CA GLN A 40 14.45 -4.51 9.27
C GLN A 40 14.00 -3.16 8.71
N VAL A 41 14.96 -2.29 8.41
CA VAL A 41 14.73 -0.97 7.84
C VAL A 41 15.53 -0.87 6.54
N PRO A 42 14.93 -0.45 5.41
CA PRO A 42 15.70 -0.18 4.20
C PRO A 42 16.80 0.85 4.47
N GLY A 43 18.01 0.59 3.98
CA GLY A 43 19.17 1.45 4.26
C GLY A 43 19.00 2.89 3.80
N ILE A 44 18.13 3.14 2.81
CA ILE A 44 17.78 4.50 2.38
C ILE A 44 17.14 5.30 3.52
N LEU A 45 16.25 4.68 4.31
CA LEU A 45 15.58 5.34 5.46
C LEU A 45 16.49 5.46 6.70
N PHE A 46 17.79 5.15 6.58
CA PHE A 46 18.75 5.28 7.66
C PHE A 46 19.55 6.56 7.51
N HIS A 47 19.23 7.55 8.35
CA HIS A 47 19.88 8.85 8.32
C HIS A 47 20.90 8.95 9.46
N PRO A 48 22.21 9.01 9.16
CA PRO A 48 23.23 9.15 10.18
C PRO A 48 23.12 10.54 10.83
N LEU A 49 23.28 10.56 12.16
CA LEU A 49 23.44 11.79 12.93
C LEU A 49 24.92 11.96 13.29
N ALA A 50 25.37 13.20 13.46
CA ALA A 50 26.74 13.52 13.89
C ALA A 50 26.72 14.14 15.29
N PRO A 51 26.46 13.34 16.34
CA PRO A 51 26.41 13.85 17.71
C PRO A 51 27.79 14.30 18.18
N THR A 52 27.81 15.30 19.06
CA THR A 52 29.00 15.73 19.81
C THR A 52 28.88 15.27 21.25
N ILE A 53 29.97 14.74 21.83
CA ILE A 53 30.01 14.33 23.23
C ILE A 53 30.16 15.58 24.12
N VAL A 54 29.26 15.76 25.09
CA VAL A 54 29.27 16.88 26.03
C VAL A 54 29.24 16.38 27.48
N PRO A 55 29.94 17.05 28.41
CA PRO A 55 29.87 16.71 29.83
C PRO A 55 28.52 17.11 30.43
N VAL A 56 28.00 16.27 31.32
CA VAL A 56 26.80 16.55 32.13
C VAL A 56 27.13 16.30 33.60
N GLN A 57 26.77 17.27 34.44
CA GLN A 57 26.81 17.09 35.88
C GLN A 57 25.52 16.43 36.34
N THR A 58 25.62 15.28 37.00
CA THR A 58 24.48 14.67 37.68
C THR A 58 24.27 15.31 39.05
N ASP A 59 23.07 15.17 39.63
CA ASP A 59 22.77 15.63 40.99
C ASP A 59 23.69 15.02 42.06
N GLU A 60 24.31 13.88 41.77
CA GLU A 60 25.31 13.21 42.61
C GLU A 60 26.72 13.82 42.50
N GLY A 61 26.90 14.89 41.72
CA GLY A 61 28.20 15.53 41.47
C GLY A 61 29.14 14.69 40.60
N ARG A 62 28.64 13.63 39.95
CA ARG A 62 29.44 12.84 39.00
C ARG A 62 29.41 13.50 37.64
N ASN A 63 30.60 13.73 37.07
CA ASN A 63 30.74 14.14 35.68
C ASN A 63 30.51 12.92 34.79
N THR A 64 29.35 12.86 34.13
CA THR A 64 29.09 11.89 33.06
C THR A 64 29.24 12.59 31.71
N ALA A 65 29.36 11.81 30.64
CA ALA A 65 29.35 12.34 29.28
C ALA A 65 28.08 11.87 28.58
N THR A 66 27.42 12.76 27.86
CA THR A 66 26.26 12.43 27.02
C THR A 66 26.45 12.97 25.62
N TRP A 67 25.48 12.71 24.76
CA TRP A 67 25.49 13.06 23.35
C TRP A 67 24.65 14.32 23.16
N SER A 68 25.12 15.22 22.31
CA SER A 68 24.43 16.44 21.94
C SER A 68 24.33 16.55 20.41
N ILE A 69 23.20 17.05 19.91
CA ILE A 69 22.92 17.13 18.48
C ILE A 69 22.35 18.51 18.16
N PRO A 70 22.87 19.26 17.19
CA PRO A 70 22.27 20.52 16.78
C PRO A 70 20.83 20.31 16.26
N ASP A 71 19.89 21.13 16.71
CA ASP A 71 18.48 21.08 16.27
C ASP A 71 18.33 21.32 14.76
N ALA A 72 19.21 22.14 14.18
CA ALA A 72 19.27 22.32 12.72
C ALA A 72 19.53 20.99 11.99
N GLN A 73 20.47 20.17 12.50
CA GLN A 73 20.77 18.86 11.93
C GLN A 73 19.57 17.92 12.05
N LEU A 74 18.91 17.88 13.22
CA LEU A 74 17.75 17.02 13.42
C LEU A 74 16.58 17.40 12.51
N LYS A 75 16.34 18.70 12.30
CA LYS A 75 15.32 19.20 11.37
C LYS A 75 15.66 18.89 9.91
N GLU A 76 16.91 19.05 9.52
CA GLU A 76 17.40 18.70 8.18
C GLU A 76 17.24 17.20 7.93
N VAL A 77 17.65 16.36 8.88
CA VAL A 77 17.51 14.91 8.78
C VAL A 77 16.05 14.48 8.77
N LEU A 78 15.19 15.06 9.60
CA LEU A 78 13.75 14.79 9.57
C LEU A 78 13.14 15.17 8.22
N LYS A 79 13.54 16.32 7.66
CA LYS A 79 13.08 16.75 6.34
C LYS A 79 13.55 15.77 5.25
N SER A 80 14.82 15.40 5.24
CA SER A 80 15.38 14.42 4.29
C SER A 80 14.66 13.07 4.39
N ALA A 81 14.46 12.57 5.61
CA ALA A 81 13.75 11.32 5.86
C ALA A 81 12.30 11.36 5.37
N TRP A 82 11.63 12.50 5.57
CA TRP A 82 10.28 12.69 5.08
C TRP A 82 10.22 12.75 3.55
N GLU A 83 11.16 13.47 2.91
CA GLU A 83 11.24 13.61 1.45
C GLU A 83 11.53 12.26 0.75
N GLU A 84 12.35 11.40 1.36
CA GLU A 84 12.67 10.06 0.81
C GLU A 84 11.48 9.08 0.82
N LEU A 85 10.48 9.31 1.67
CA LEU A 85 9.23 8.55 1.60
C LEU A 85 8.38 8.94 0.39
N ASP A 86 8.76 10.02 -0.30
CA ASP A 86 8.06 10.63 -1.42
C ASP A 86 6.56 10.87 -1.10
N PRO A 87 6.25 11.84 -0.22
CA PRO A 87 4.90 12.13 0.27
C PRO A 87 3.92 12.59 -0.81
N LYS A 88 4.42 12.90 -2.01
CA LYS A 88 3.63 13.32 -3.16
C LYS A 88 3.37 12.16 -4.12
N SER A 89 4.13 11.07 -4.04
CA SER A 89 3.93 9.91 -4.90
C SER A 89 2.65 9.13 -4.59
N ALA A 90 2.22 8.37 -5.60
CA ALA A 90 1.25 7.31 -5.42
C ALA A 90 1.74 6.22 -4.43
N GLU A 91 3.06 6.03 -4.32
CA GLU A 91 3.72 4.98 -3.53
C GLU A 91 3.86 5.32 -2.04
N PHE A 92 3.55 6.56 -1.65
CA PHE A 92 3.75 7.05 -0.28
C PHE A 92 3.17 6.12 0.80
N LEU A 93 1.96 5.59 0.60
CA LEU A 93 1.34 4.68 1.58
C LEU A 93 2.05 3.34 1.72
N GLY A 94 2.71 2.86 0.66
CA GLY A 94 3.59 1.70 0.73
C GLY A 94 4.86 2.05 1.51
N ASN A 95 5.45 3.20 1.19
CA ASN A 95 6.68 3.70 1.81
C ASN A 95 6.50 4.02 3.31
N ILE A 96 5.35 4.54 3.74
CA ILE A 96 5.11 4.75 5.17
C ILE A 96 4.96 3.41 5.92
N GLY A 97 4.49 2.37 5.25
CA GLY A 97 4.28 1.03 5.82
C GLY A 97 5.57 0.23 6.09
N ILE A 98 6.72 0.67 5.56
CA ILE A 98 8.04 0.09 5.88
C ILE A 98 8.71 0.77 7.08
N ILE A 99 8.16 1.90 7.54
CA ILE A 99 8.67 2.57 8.72
C ILE A 99 8.26 1.76 9.96
N PRO A 100 9.19 1.55 10.92
CA PRO A 100 8.83 0.95 12.19
C PRO A 100 7.73 1.74 12.89
N PHE A 101 6.64 1.05 13.25
CA PHE A 101 5.53 1.66 13.98
C PHE A 101 5.70 1.46 15.49
N LEU A 102 5.50 2.53 16.26
CA LEU A 102 5.52 2.50 17.72
C LEU A 102 4.18 3.04 18.24
N GLU A 103 3.44 2.19 18.95
CA GLU A 103 2.21 2.60 19.61
C GLU A 103 2.56 3.32 20.93
N LYS A 104 2.31 4.63 20.98
CA LYS A 104 2.48 5.46 22.17
C LYS A 104 1.32 6.43 22.32
N THR A 105 1.00 6.77 23.56
CA THR A 105 -0.03 7.77 23.90
C THR A 105 0.44 9.21 23.70
N SER A 106 1.75 9.44 23.59
CA SER A 106 2.36 10.75 23.34
C SER A 106 3.51 10.67 22.33
N LEU A 107 3.82 11.81 21.71
CA LEU A 107 5.00 11.93 20.86
C LEU A 107 6.25 11.79 21.74
N PRO A 108 7.25 11.01 21.32
CA PRO A 108 8.38 10.67 22.18
C PRO A 108 9.39 11.81 22.39
N TYR A 109 9.32 12.88 21.59
CA TYR A 109 10.31 13.94 21.60
C TYR A 109 9.68 15.26 22.01
N GLU A 110 10.12 15.78 23.14
CA GLU A 110 9.73 17.07 23.69
C GLU A 110 10.99 17.89 23.96
N ASN A 111 10.93 19.20 23.69
CA ASN A 111 12.00 20.11 24.08
C ASN A 111 11.94 20.35 25.61
N LEU A 112 12.84 21.19 26.10
CA LEU A 112 12.92 21.53 27.52
C LEU A 112 11.69 22.22 28.12
N ALA A 113 10.93 22.92 27.28
CA ALA A 113 9.69 23.56 27.68
C ALA A 113 8.50 22.57 27.69
N GLY A 114 8.74 21.31 27.35
CA GLY A 114 7.70 20.31 27.15
C GLY A 114 6.99 20.41 25.80
N ASP A 115 7.47 21.25 24.88
CA ASP A 115 6.87 21.35 23.55
C ASP A 115 7.29 20.15 22.70
N LYS A 116 6.31 19.50 22.09
CA LYS A 116 6.53 18.44 21.10
C LYS A 116 7.42 18.94 19.96
N CYS A 117 8.30 18.07 19.49
CA CYS A 117 9.26 18.38 18.43
C CYS A 117 9.55 17.15 17.56
N LEU A 118 10.35 17.32 16.51
CA LEU A 118 10.75 16.25 15.58
C LEU A 118 9.57 15.43 15.02
N TYR A 119 8.50 16.13 14.65
CA TYR A 119 7.32 15.55 14.02
C TYR A 119 6.97 16.30 12.74
N VAL A 120 6.31 15.61 11.83
CA VAL A 120 5.77 16.19 10.60
C VAL A 120 4.41 16.81 10.92
N LYS A 121 4.29 18.14 10.81
CA LYS A 121 3.05 18.88 11.08
C LYS A 121 2.01 18.65 9.99
N ASP A 122 2.43 18.83 8.75
CA ASP A 122 1.55 18.84 7.58
C ASP A 122 1.53 17.47 6.92
N LEU A 123 0.93 16.49 7.60
CA LEU A 123 0.70 15.18 7.00
C LEU A 123 -0.26 15.34 5.82
N PRO A 124 0.06 14.76 4.65
CA PRO A 124 -0.82 14.86 3.51
C PRO A 124 -2.16 14.19 3.81
N GLN A 125 -3.24 14.70 3.22
CA GLN A 125 -4.61 14.27 3.53
C GLN A 125 -4.82 12.77 3.27
N ASN A 126 -4.01 12.17 2.41
CA ASN A 126 -3.99 10.74 2.12
C ASN A 126 -3.54 9.86 3.32
N VAL A 127 -2.93 10.42 4.36
CA VAL A 127 -2.50 9.67 5.56
C VAL A 127 -3.59 9.66 6.63
N ASN A 128 -4.29 10.78 6.80
CA ASN A 128 -5.23 10.99 7.89
C ASN A 128 -6.68 10.71 7.45
N ILE A 129 -6.94 9.48 6.98
CA ILE A 129 -8.30 9.05 6.65
C ILE A 129 -8.90 8.24 7.78
N THR A 130 -9.98 8.76 8.34
CA THR A 130 -10.91 7.99 9.17
C THR A 130 -11.56 6.90 8.31
N LYS A 131 -11.19 5.65 8.57
CA LYS A 131 -11.80 4.49 7.91
C LYS A 131 -13.21 4.26 8.46
N LYS A 132 -14.12 3.96 7.55
CA LYS A 132 -15.49 3.58 7.90
C LYS A 132 -15.57 2.09 8.24
N GLY A 133 -16.51 1.74 9.10
CA GLY A 133 -16.83 0.36 9.49
C GLY A 133 -17.52 -0.41 8.37
N ALA A 134 -17.34 -1.73 8.35
CA ALA A 134 -17.87 -2.61 7.31
C ALA A 134 -19.40 -2.59 7.19
N GLU A 135 -20.07 -2.36 8.33
CA GLU A 135 -21.52 -2.32 8.45
C GLU A 135 -22.10 -0.90 8.29
N ASP A 136 -21.25 0.12 8.14
CA ASP A 136 -21.69 1.49 7.93
C ASP A 136 -22.43 1.58 6.60
N ASN A 137 -23.60 2.22 6.61
CA ASN A 137 -24.30 2.59 5.39
C ASN A 137 -23.66 3.86 4.82
N ILE A 138 -23.28 3.78 3.56
CA ILE A 138 -22.60 4.85 2.83
C ILE A 138 -23.16 4.97 1.43
N ASP A 139 -23.21 6.19 0.92
CA ASP A 139 -23.76 6.46 -0.40
C ASP A 139 -22.68 6.30 -1.47
N CYS A 140 -23.01 5.63 -2.56
CA CYS A 140 -22.13 5.56 -3.71
C CYS A 140 -21.85 6.97 -4.26
N TYR A 141 -20.59 7.32 -4.50
CA TYR A 141 -20.24 8.60 -5.12
C TYR A 141 -20.67 8.69 -6.59
N LEU A 142 -20.98 7.56 -7.24
CA LEU A 142 -21.36 7.53 -8.64
C LEU A 142 -22.88 7.63 -8.84
N CYS A 143 -23.71 7.00 -8.00
CA CYS A 143 -25.17 6.93 -8.20
C CYS A 143 -26.03 7.19 -6.95
N GLU A 144 -25.43 7.65 -5.84
CA GLU A 144 -26.13 7.98 -4.57
C GLU A 144 -26.79 6.81 -3.84
N LYS A 145 -26.74 5.59 -4.39
CA LYS A 145 -27.29 4.43 -3.72
C LYS A 145 -26.58 4.17 -2.38
N SER A 146 -27.36 4.16 -1.30
CA SER A 146 -26.86 3.83 0.04
C SER A 146 -26.76 2.33 0.24
N LEU A 147 -25.58 1.85 0.63
CA LEU A 147 -25.28 0.43 0.85
C LEU A 147 -24.31 0.27 2.01
N LYS A 148 -24.25 -0.94 2.57
CA LYS A 148 -23.19 -1.30 3.52
C LYS A 148 -21.82 -1.20 2.85
N LEU A 149 -20.83 -0.66 3.55
CA LEU A 149 -19.47 -0.50 3.04
C LEU A 149 -18.88 -1.79 2.45
N LYS A 150 -19.09 -2.94 3.11
CA LYS A 150 -18.61 -4.24 2.62
C LYS A 150 -19.13 -4.63 1.23
N ASP A 151 -20.28 -4.07 0.81
CA ASP A 151 -20.89 -4.30 -0.50
C ASP A 151 -20.46 -3.24 -1.53
N MET A 152 -19.82 -2.14 -1.11
CA MET A 152 -19.56 -0.99 -1.98
C MET A 152 -18.61 -1.32 -3.14
N ARG A 153 -17.58 -2.15 -2.92
CA ARG A 153 -16.67 -2.59 -4.00
C ARG A 153 -17.41 -3.30 -5.12
N LYS A 154 -18.36 -4.18 -4.78
CA LYS A 154 -19.14 -4.93 -5.78
C LYS A 154 -20.04 -4.00 -6.58
N HIS A 155 -20.57 -2.97 -5.92
CA HIS A 155 -21.47 -2.01 -6.50
C HIS A 155 -20.73 -1.04 -7.43
N VAL A 156 -19.62 -0.45 -6.96
CA VAL A 156 -18.73 0.39 -7.76
C VAL A 156 -18.13 -0.41 -8.92
N GLY A 157 -17.69 -1.64 -8.68
CA GLY A 157 -17.18 -2.53 -9.73
C GLY A 157 -18.17 -2.71 -10.88
N LYS A 158 -19.48 -2.76 -10.62
CA LYS A 158 -20.50 -2.80 -11.68
C LYS A 158 -20.47 -1.55 -12.56
N HIS A 159 -20.47 -0.35 -11.96
CA HIS A 159 -20.37 0.91 -12.68
C HIS A 159 -19.12 0.96 -13.57
N LEU A 160 -17.97 0.57 -13.00
CA LEU A 160 -16.70 0.58 -13.72
C LEU A 160 -16.67 -0.42 -14.88
N LEU A 161 -17.24 -1.61 -14.69
CA LEU A 161 -17.26 -2.63 -15.74
C LEU A 161 -18.19 -2.25 -16.91
N LEU A 162 -19.36 -1.67 -16.61
CA LEU A 162 -20.28 -1.19 -17.65
C LEU A 162 -19.63 -0.06 -18.46
N ALA A 163 -19.00 0.90 -17.79
CA ALA A 163 -18.27 1.99 -18.44
C ALA A 163 -17.09 1.47 -19.30
N LEU A 164 -16.34 0.48 -18.82
CA LEU A 164 -15.24 -0.16 -19.56
C LEU A 164 -15.71 -0.82 -20.87
N ARG A 165 -16.99 -1.22 -20.95
CA ARG A 165 -17.60 -1.86 -22.12
C ARG A 165 -18.47 -0.92 -22.94
N ASP A 166 -18.45 0.38 -22.64
CA ASP A 166 -19.30 1.39 -23.26
C ASP A 166 -20.80 0.99 -23.24
N VAL A 167 -21.23 0.39 -22.12
CA VAL A 167 -22.62 0.03 -21.86
C VAL A 167 -23.21 1.05 -20.90
N GLU A 168 -24.39 1.55 -21.21
CA GLU A 168 -25.12 2.49 -20.36
C GLU A 168 -25.40 1.87 -18.98
N ASP A 169 -25.17 2.65 -17.92
CA ASP A 169 -25.47 2.20 -16.57
C ASP A 169 -26.97 2.28 -16.30
N PRO A 170 -27.63 1.16 -15.92
CA PRO A 170 -29.06 1.20 -15.61
C PRO A 170 -29.38 2.00 -14.34
N ALA A 171 -28.39 2.27 -13.48
CA ALA A 171 -28.58 3.15 -12.33
C ALA A 171 -28.35 4.62 -12.73
N PRO A 172 -29.20 5.55 -12.29
CA PRO A 172 -29.01 6.97 -12.57
C PRO A 172 -27.72 7.44 -11.89
N LEU A 173 -26.72 7.78 -12.70
CA LEU A 173 -25.50 8.40 -12.21
C LEU A 173 -25.80 9.82 -11.71
N ARG A 174 -24.98 10.31 -10.77
CA ARG A 174 -25.08 11.68 -10.28
C ARG A 174 -24.89 12.66 -11.45
N PRO A 175 -25.57 13.82 -11.43
CA PRO A 175 -25.35 14.86 -12.43
C PRO A 175 -23.86 15.22 -12.56
N GLY A 176 -23.34 15.21 -13.79
CA GLY A 176 -21.95 15.54 -14.09
C GLY A 176 -20.94 14.41 -13.85
N VAL A 177 -21.36 13.23 -13.36
CA VAL A 177 -20.48 12.06 -13.25
C VAL A 177 -20.50 11.28 -14.56
N VAL A 178 -19.34 11.18 -15.20
CA VAL A 178 -19.11 10.34 -16.37
C VAL A 178 -18.04 9.32 -16.03
N VAL A 179 -18.46 8.08 -15.76
CA VAL A 179 -17.56 7.04 -15.21
C VAL A 179 -16.41 6.72 -16.17
N LYS A 180 -16.65 6.74 -17.49
CA LYS A 180 -15.63 6.48 -18.51
C LYS A 180 -14.50 7.53 -18.56
N ASP A 181 -14.74 8.73 -18.03
CA ASP A 181 -13.73 9.79 -17.97
C ASP A 181 -12.83 9.64 -16.73
N ILE A 182 -13.14 8.69 -15.84
CA ILE A 182 -12.37 8.42 -14.62
C ILE A 182 -11.28 7.40 -14.91
N ILE A 183 -10.17 7.95 -15.34
CA ILE A 183 -9.00 7.27 -15.84
C ILE A 183 -8.34 6.27 -14.85
N ASP A 184 -8.31 6.59 -13.55
CA ASP A 184 -7.79 5.69 -12.50
C ASP A 184 -8.81 5.54 -11.37
N ALA A 185 -10.00 5.08 -11.73
CA ALA A 185 -11.10 4.94 -10.80
C ALA A 185 -10.78 3.94 -9.69
N CYS A 186 -11.00 4.36 -8.45
CA CYS A 186 -10.87 3.52 -7.27
C CYS A 186 -11.97 2.45 -7.23
N GLY A 187 -11.60 1.18 -7.17
CA GLY A 187 -12.56 0.08 -7.10
C GLY A 187 -13.48 0.06 -5.86
N TRP A 188 -13.20 0.86 -4.82
CA TRP A 188 -14.13 1.03 -3.69
C TRP A 188 -15.07 2.19 -3.80
N CYS A 189 -14.65 3.33 -4.35
CA CYS A 189 -15.43 4.57 -4.29
C CYS A 189 -15.75 5.16 -5.66
N GLY A 190 -15.15 4.64 -6.72
CA GLY A 190 -15.38 5.01 -8.11
C GLY A 190 -14.71 6.32 -8.54
N ARG A 191 -14.07 7.04 -7.62
CA ARG A 191 -13.38 8.32 -7.91
C ARG A 191 -11.89 8.11 -8.14
N ASP A 192 -11.27 9.12 -8.73
CA ASP A 192 -9.82 9.24 -8.85
C ASP A 192 -9.16 9.65 -7.51
N GLY A 193 -7.83 9.79 -7.52
CA GLY A 193 -7.03 10.29 -6.39
C GLY A 193 -6.85 9.32 -5.21
N CYS A 194 -7.51 8.16 -5.24
CA CYS A 194 -7.31 7.13 -4.22
C CYS A 194 -6.07 6.28 -4.54
N GLN A 195 -5.11 6.25 -3.64
CA GLN A 195 -3.93 5.41 -3.69
C GLN A 195 -4.26 4.05 -3.03
N THR A 196 -3.93 2.95 -3.71
CA THR A 196 -4.16 1.59 -3.24
C THR A 196 -2.93 0.74 -3.49
N HIS A 197 -2.46 0.06 -2.44
CA HIS A 197 -1.25 -0.76 -2.45
C HIS A 197 -1.57 -2.17 -2.02
N LEU A 198 -1.20 -3.13 -2.88
CA LEU A 198 -1.16 -4.53 -2.53
C LEU A 198 0.17 -4.82 -1.83
N ILE A 199 0.12 -5.44 -0.64
CA ILE A 199 1.30 -5.80 0.14
C ILE A 199 1.32 -7.31 0.28
N LYS A 200 2.35 -7.93 -0.30
CA LYS A 200 2.58 -9.38 -0.21
C LYS A 200 3.66 -9.69 0.81
N LYS A 201 3.31 -10.45 1.86
CA LYS A 201 4.24 -10.95 2.89
C LYS A 201 4.15 -12.47 2.94
N GLY A 202 5.08 -13.14 2.26
CA GLY A 202 5.02 -14.59 2.05
C GLY A 202 3.77 -14.99 1.27
N SER A 203 2.91 -15.83 1.86
CA SER A 203 1.61 -16.22 1.30
C SER A 203 0.47 -15.26 1.67
N SER A 204 0.70 -14.34 2.62
CA SER A 204 -0.30 -13.37 3.05
C SER A 204 -0.34 -12.18 2.09
N ILE A 205 -1.56 -11.78 1.72
CA ILE A 205 -1.81 -10.61 0.89
C ILE A 205 -2.71 -9.68 1.69
N SER A 206 -2.26 -8.44 1.85
CA SER A 206 -3.02 -7.36 2.50
C SER A 206 -3.12 -6.18 1.55
N ILE A 207 -4.14 -5.35 1.72
CA ILE A 207 -4.32 -4.13 0.94
C ILE A 207 -4.26 -2.94 1.88
N THR A 208 -3.53 -1.91 1.48
CA THR A 208 -3.53 -0.60 2.13
C THR A 208 -4.07 0.42 1.15
N SER A 209 -4.86 1.38 1.62
CA SER A 209 -5.41 2.42 0.75
C SER A 209 -5.73 3.66 1.55
N ASN A 210 -5.63 4.84 0.93
CA ASN A 210 -6.14 6.10 1.48
C ASN A 210 -7.66 6.24 1.29
N CYS A 211 -8.32 5.39 0.50
CA CYS A 211 -9.75 5.52 0.25
C CYS A 211 -10.57 5.40 1.55
N PRO A 212 -11.51 6.32 1.85
CA PRO A 212 -12.37 6.20 3.03
C PRO A 212 -13.30 4.99 2.97
N TYR A 213 -13.53 4.45 1.77
CA TYR A 213 -14.34 3.24 1.54
C TYR A 213 -13.46 1.97 1.50
N HIS A 214 -12.19 2.06 1.91
CA HIS A 214 -11.37 0.86 2.04
C HIS A 214 -11.84 0.00 3.23
N TYR A 215 -12.37 -1.18 2.92
CA TYR A 215 -12.75 -2.19 3.90
C TYR A 215 -11.55 -3.09 4.27
N GLN A 216 -10.96 -2.86 5.45
CA GLN A 216 -9.74 -3.55 5.90
C GLN A 216 -9.87 -5.07 6.06
N LYS A 217 -11.07 -5.60 6.35
CA LYS A 217 -11.29 -7.06 6.51
C LYS A 217 -11.66 -7.76 5.20
N LEU A 218 -11.42 -7.12 4.05
CA LEU A 218 -11.66 -7.72 2.74
C LEU A 218 -10.79 -8.98 2.58
N SER A 219 -11.43 -10.12 2.31
CA SER A 219 -10.71 -11.33 1.92
C SER A 219 -10.28 -11.23 0.46
N TYR A 220 -9.01 -10.91 0.21
CA TYR A 220 -8.46 -10.76 -1.14
C TYR A 220 -8.72 -12.00 -2.01
N LYS A 221 -8.45 -13.20 -1.49
CA LYS A 221 -8.67 -14.47 -2.20
C LYS A 221 -10.12 -14.67 -2.63
N ARG A 222 -11.10 -14.28 -1.80
CA ARG A 222 -12.52 -14.35 -2.17
C ARG A 222 -12.89 -13.27 -3.19
N ALA A 223 -12.32 -12.09 -3.07
CA ALA A 223 -12.58 -10.98 -3.99
C ALA A 223 -12.05 -11.24 -5.42
N LEU A 224 -11.07 -12.13 -5.59
CA LEU A 224 -10.60 -12.63 -6.89
C LEU A 224 -11.59 -13.57 -7.59
N GLN A 225 -12.58 -14.10 -6.88
CA GLN A 225 -13.50 -15.11 -7.41
C GLN A 225 -14.87 -14.47 -7.70
N SER A 226 -15.29 -14.53 -8.96
CA SER A 226 -16.64 -14.12 -9.35
C SER A 226 -17.67 -15.12 -8.80
N SER A 227 -18.74 -14.60 -8.20
CA SER A 227 -19.87 -15.37 -7.68
C SER A 227 -21.17 -14.63 -7.96
N GLN A 228 -22.32 -15.31 -7.85
CA GLN A 228 -23.62 -14.64 -8.00
C GLN A 228 -23.80 -13.48 -7.01
N ALA A 229 -23.29 -13.61 -5.78
CA ALA A 229 -23.40 -12.56 -4.76
C ALA A 229 -22.36 -11.42 -4.92
N SER A 230 -21.23 -11.71 -5.55
CA SER A 230 -20.14 -10.76 -5.83
C SER A 230 -19.63 -11.00 -7.24
N PRO A 231 -20.31 -10.44 -8.25
CA PRO A 231 -20.00 -10.70 -9.65
C PRO A 231 -18.63 -10.12 -10.06
N CYS A 232 -18.26 -8.98 -9.48
CA CYS A 232 -17.07 -8.22 -9.85
C CYS A 232 -15.81 -8.68 -9.08
N THR A 233 -14.77 -8.97 -9.84
CA THR A 233 -13.43 -9.37 -9.40
C THR A 233 -12.45 -8.19 -9.41
N ASN A 234 -12.95 -6.95 -9.53
CA ASN A 234 -12.13 -5.76 -9.50
C ASN A 234 -11.38 -5.63 -8.16
N VAL A 235 -10.09 -5.96 -8.16
CA VAL A 235 -9.17 -5.89 -7.03
C VAL A 235 -7.87 -5.23 -7.48
N PRO A 236 -7.10 -4.62 -6.57
CA PRO A 236 -5.74 -4.19 -6.90
C PRO A 236 -4.86 -5.40 -7.20
N ILE A 237 -4.04 -5.31 -8.25
CA ILE A 237 -3.05 -6.32 -8.66
C ILE A 237 -1.69 -5.64 -8.87
N HIS A 238 -0.61 -6.41 -8.82
CA HIS A 238 0.73 -5.88 -9.10
C HIS A 238 0.98 -5.80 -10.60
N CYS A 239 1.63 -4.72 -11.06
CA CYS A 239 2.21 -4.66 -12.39
C CYS A 239 3.64 -5.22 -12.37
N PRO A 240 3.91 -6.42 -12.90
CA PRO A 240 5.28 -6.96 -12.97
C PRO A 240 6.22 -6.19 -13.92
N ILE A 241 5.67 -5.30 -14.76
CA ILE A 241 6.44 -4.47 -15.70
C ILE A 241 6.93 -3.19 -14.99
N CYS A 242 6.18 -2.70 -13.99
CA CYS A 242 6.61 -1.54 -13.20
C CYS A 242 7.87 -1.87 -12.39
N PRO A 243 8.80 -0.91 -12.25
CA PRO A 243 9.91 -1.08 -11.33
C PRO A 243 9.39 -1.29 -9.90
N PRO A 244 10.10 -2.09 -9.08
CA PRO A 244 9.77 -2.22 -7.66
C PRO A 244 9.84 -0.87 -6.92
N SER A 245 8.92 -0.66 -5.98
CA SER A 245 8.95 0.44 -5.01
C SER A 245 10.05 0.25 -3.96
N LEU A 246 10.20 1.20 -3.03
CA LEU A 246 11.11 1.07 -1.88
C LEU A 246 10.80 -0.17 -1.01
N THR A 247 9.56 -0.66 -1.06
CA THR A 247 9.14 -1.88 -0.36
C THR A 247 9.59 -3.17 -1.07
N GLY A 248 10.20 -3.04 -2.26
CA GLY A 248 10.52 -4.15 -3.16
C GLY A 248 9.31 -4.74 -3.88
N GLN A 249 8.10 -4.22 -3.64
CA GLN A 249 6.89 -4.65 -4.33
C GLN A 249 6.64 -3.79 -5.59
N PRO A 250 6.16 -4.38 -6.71
CA PRO A 250 5.78 -3.60 -7.88
C PRO A 250 4.55 -2.72 -7.61
N LYS A 251 4.41 -1.64 -8.38
CA LYS A 251 3.24 -0.75 -8.34
C LYS A 251 1.93 -1.54 -8.48
N SER A 252 0.93 -1.16 -7.68
CA SER A 252 -0.40 -1.76 -7.73
C SER A 252 -1.37 -0.92 -8.55
N PHE A 253 -2.30 -1.56 -9.25
CA PHE A 253 -3.39 -0.89 -9.97
C PHE A 253 -4.66 -1.75 -9.94
N TRP A 254 -5.84 -1.15 -10.13
CA TRP A 254 -7.09 -1.90 -10.15
C TRP A 254 -7.23 -2.75 -11.42
N LYS A 255 -7.66 -4.01 -11.29
CA LYS A 255 -7.85 -4.95 -12.40
C LYS A 255 -8.55 -4.32 -13.62
N TYR A 256 -9.65 -3.59 -13.41
CA TYR A 256 -10.41 -2.99 -14.51
C TYR A 256 -9.72 -1.78 -15.16
N ASN A 257 -8.70 -1.20 -14.51
CA ASN A 257 -7.88 -0.11 -15.05
C ASN A 257 -6.63 -0.65 -15.75
N ALA A 258 -6.51 -1.96 -15.99
CA ALA A 258 -5.30 -2.59 -16.54
C ALA A 258 -4.85 -2.00 -17.87
N LEU A 259 -5.76 -1.90 -18.84
CA LEU A 259 -5.45 -1.37 -20.17
C LEU A 259 -4.99 0.08 -20.07
N TYR A 260 -5.67 0.89 -19.27
CA TYR A 260 -5.27 2.28 -19.03
C TYR A 260 -3.89 2.37 -18.37
N HIS A 261 -3.61 1.54 -17.35
CA HIS A 261 -2.31 1.49 -16.70
C HIS A 261 -1.19 1.14 -17.69
N LEU A 262 -1.40 0.13 -18.55
CA LEU A 262 -0.46 -0.25 -19.59
C LEU A 262 -0.26 0.88 -20.60
N ALA A 263 -1.34 1.53 -21.04
CA ALA A 263 -1.29 2.62 -22.02
C ALA A 263 -0.58 3.88 -21.46
N SER A 264 -0.81 4.22 -20.19
CA SER A 264 -0.28 5.46 -19.60
C SER A 264 1.15 5.33 -19.07
N HIS A 265 1.59 4.13 -18.72
CA HIS A 265 2.88 3.92 -18.06
C HIS A 265 3.86 3.04 -18.83
N HIS A 266 3.40 2.25 -19.80
CA HIS A 266 4.23 1.23 -20.44
C HIS A 266 4.21 1.26 -21.97
N LEU A 267 3.58 2.23 -22.61
CA LEU A 267 3.72 2.39 -24.06
C LEU A 267 5.18 2.67 -24.41
N THR A 268 5.65 2.01 -25.45
CA THR A 268 6.96 2.31 -26.04
C THR A 268 6.93 3.71 -26.67
N PRO A 269 8.09 4.32 -26.99
CA PRO A 269 8.13 5.59 -27.71
C PRO A 269 7.36 5.57 -29.04
N GLU A 270 7.19 4.39 -29.65
CA GLU A 270 6.42 4.16 -30.87
C GLU A 270 4.90 4.02 -30.64
N GLY A 271 4.44 4.10 -29.38
CA GLY A 271 3.03 3.95 -29.02
C GLY A 271 2.54 2.51 -29.02
N LEU A 272 3.43 1.53 -28.91
CA LEU A 272 3.07 0.11 -28.85
C LEU A 272 2.98 -0.38 -27.40
N PHE A 273 2.07 -1.33 -27.14
CA PHE A 273 2.01 -1.99 -25.84
C PHE A 273 3.24 -2.86 -25.60
N PRO A 274 3.71 -2.98 -24.34
CA PRO A 274 4.82 -3.86 -24.01
C PRO A 274 4.38 -5.32 -24.13
N THR A 275 5.35 -6.25 -24.19
CA THR A 275 5.04 -7.67 -24.03
C THR A 275 4.49 -7.92 -22.62
N VAL A 276 3.20 -8.25 -22.52
CA VAL A 276 2.54 -8.48 -21.24
C VAL A 276 2.87 -9.89 -20.73
N PRO A 277 3.39 -10.04 -19.50
CA PRO A 277 3.65 -11.37 -18.94
C PRO A 277 2.37 -12.22 -18.87
N PRO A 278 2.42 -13.53 -19.20
CA PRO A 278 1.23 -14.39 -19.19
C PRO A 278 0.47 -14.38 -17.87
N GLN A 279 1.18 -14.32 -16.75
CA GLN A 279 0.55 -14.23 -15.43
C GLN A 279 -0.26 -12.95 -15.23
N LEU A 280 0.19 -11.81 -15.79
CA LEU A 280 -0.55 -10.56 -15.70
C LEU A 280 -1.80 -10.62 -16.57
N LEU A 281 -1.71 -11.19 -17.78
CA LEU A 281 -2.89 -11.48 -18.61
C LEU A 281 -3.91 -12.29 -17.80
N VAL A 282 -3.42 -13.28 -17.04
CA VAL A 282 -4.30 -14.10 -16.20
C VAL A 282 -5.02 -13.29 -15.11
N GLU A 283 -4.32 -12.34 -14.51
CA GLU A 283 -4.85 -11.53 -13.41
C GLU A 283 -5.79 -10.41 -13.88
N ILE A 284 -5.57 -9.86 -15.08
CA ILE A 284 -6.40 -8.77 -15.65
C ILE A 284 -7.65 -9.26 -16.37
N TYR A 285 -7.70 -10.54 -16.76
CA TYR A 285 -8.79 -11.08 -17.57
C TYR A 285 -10.16 -11.02 -16.90
N ILE A 286 -11.14 -10.48 -17.60
CA ILE A 286 -12.53 -10.36 -17.17
C ILE A 286 -13.34 -11.43 -17.89
N THR A 287 -13.98 -12.34 -17.15
CA THR A 287 -14.68 -13.48 -17.74
C THR A 287 -16.02 -13.06 -18.36
N SER A 288 -16.49 -13.75 -19.41
CA SER A 288 -17.82 -13.50 -19.99
C SER A 288 -18.94 -13.69 -18.95
N LYS A 289 -18.77 -14.61 -18.00
CA LYS A 289 -19.70 -14.85 -16.89
C LYS A 289 -19.81 -13.64 -15.96
N GLU A 290 -18.67 -13.00 -15.66
CA GLU A 290 -18.60 -11.79 -14.85
C GLU A 290 -19.29 -10.62 -15.57
N GLU A 291 -19.07 -10.46 -16.88
CA GLU A 291 -19.73 -9.44 -17.71
C GLU A 291 -21.25 -9.67 -17.80
N ALA A 292 -21.68 -10.89 -18.10
CA ALA A 292 -23.09 -11.26 -18.15
C ALA A 292 -23.80 -11.01 -16.81
N SER A 293 -23.11 -11.26 -15.69
CA SER A 293 -23.68 -11.06 -14.35
C SER A 293 -23.91 -9.60 -13.96
N VAL A 294 -23.31 -8.65 -14.68
CA VAL A 294 -23.61 -7.22 -14.52
C VAL A 294 -24.57 -6.66 -15.58
N GLY A 295 -24.99 -7.50 -16.53
CA GLY A 295 -25.95 -7.16 -17.59
C GLY A 295 -25.33 -6.81 -18.94
N ILE A 296 -24.03 -7.07 -19.14
CA ILE A 296 -23.39 -6.89 -20.45
C ILE A 296 -23.75 -8.07 -21.33
N CYS A 297 -24.27 -7.79 -22.53
CA CYS A 297 -24.62 -8.84 -23.48
C CYS A 297 -23.37 -9.40 -24.17
N GLN A 298 -23.43 -10.67 -24.58
CA GLN A 298 -22.30 -11.38 -25.20
C GLN A 298 -21.76 -10.64 -26.43
N SER A 299 -22.63 -10.04 -27.25
CA SER A 299 -22.21 -9.28 -28.43
C SER A 299 -21.33 -8.07 -28.11
N LYS A 300 -21.56 -7.39 -26.97
CA LYS A 300 -20.69 -6.30 -26.51
C LYS A 300 -19.36 -6.80 -25.99
N THR A 301 -19.35 -7.95 -25.33
CA THR A 301 -18.11 -8.63 -24.94
C THR A 301 -17.28 -9.01 -26.17
N ASP A 302 -17.91 -9.62 -27.18
CA ASP A 302 -17.25 -10.08 -28.40
C ASP A 302 -16.70 -8.87 -29.20
N GLU A 303 -17.51 -7.84 -29.42
CA GLU A 303 -17.09 -6.58 -30.07
C GLU A 303 -15.87 -5.97 -29.39
N PHE A 304 -15.87 -5.91 -28.05
CA PHE A 304 -14.74 -5.40 -27.29
C PHE A 304 -13.49 -6.26 -27.46
N ARG A 305 -13.62 -7.59 -27.39
CA ARG A 305 -12.50 -8.52 -27.51
C ARG A 305 -11.89 -8.48 -28.91
N ASP A 306 -12.73 -8.47 -29.94
CA ASP A 306 -12.30 -8.36 -31.33
C ASP A 306 -11.57 -7.03 -31.59
N PHE A 307 -12.08 -5.92 -31.05
CA PHE A 307 -11.46 -4.61 -31.22
C PHE A 307 -10.07 -4.52 -30.57
N TRP A 308 -9.88 -5.14 -29.41
CA TRP A 308 -8.63 -5.09 -28.64
C TRP A 308 -7.73 -6.32 -28.83
N ASP A 309 -8.08 -7.23 -29.73
CA ASP A 309 -7.39 -8.51 -29.96
C ASP A 309 -7.17 -9.32 -28.66
N ILE A 310 -8.21 -9.36 -27.83
CA ILE A 310 -8.20 -10.09 -26.55
C ILE A 310 -8.75 -11.50 -26.77
N PRO A 311 -8.02 -12.56 -26.40
CA PRO A 311 -8.51 -13.93 -26.52
C PRO A 311 -9.84 -14.15 -25.80
N ASP A 312 -10.65 -15.04 -26.34
CA ASP A 312 -11.88 -15.48 -25.69
C ASP A 312 -11.62 -16.33 -24.43
N THR A 313 -12.71 -16.79 -23.81
CA THR A 313 -12.66 -17.63 -22.60
C THR A 313 -11.89 -18.92 -22.82
N ASP A 314 -12.03 -19.53 -23.99
CA ASP A 314 -11.44 -20.84 -24.30
C ASP A 314 -9.93 -20.69 -24.54
N GLY A 315 -9.52 -19.63 -25.26
CA GLY A 315 -8.11 -19.27 -25.41
C GLY A 315 -7.43 -18.96 -24.07
N PHE A 316 -8.18 -18.40 -23.12
CA PHE A 316 -7.67 -18.10 -21.80
C PHE A 316 -7.53 -19.33 -20.90
N GLU A 317 -8.44 -20.30 -20.98
CA GLU A 317 -8.30 -21.58 -20.28
C GLU A 317 -6.99 -22.29 -20.67
N ILE A 318 -6.63 -22.25 -21.95
CA ILE A 318 -5.35 -22.78 -22.46
C ILE A 318 -4.16 -22.05 -21.82
N ILE A 319 -4.19 -20.71 -21.74
CA ILE A 319 -3.13 -19.93 -21.08
C ILE A 319 -3.01 -20.33 -19.61
N GLN A 320 -4.14 -20.46 -18.92
CA GLN A 320 -4.17 -20.81 -17.51
C GLN A 320 -3.66 -22.24 -17.25
N GLU A 321 -4.04 -23.20 -18.08
CA GLU A 321 -3.54 -24.57 -18.01
C GLU A 321 -2.02 -24.64 -18.24
N ASN A 322 -1.53 -23.92 -19.25
CA ASN A 322 -0.10 -23.81 -19.52
C ASN A 322 0.69 -23.24 -18.32
N GLU A 323 0.16 -22.21 -17.67
CA GLU A 323 0.78 -21.63 -16.47
C GLU A 323 0.72 -22.56 -15.25
N ARG A 324 -0.38 -23.31 -15.06
CA ARG A 324 -0.46 -24.35 -14.01
C ARG A 324 0.58 -25.45 -14.23
N ASN A 325 0.72 -25.90 -15.48
CA ASN A 325 1.70 -26.93 -15.86
C ASN A 325 3.15 -26.47 -15.67
N LYS A 326 3.46 -25.20 -15.96
CA LYS A 326 4.79 -24.62 -15.68
C LYS A 326 5.11 -24.56 -14.18
N ARG A 327 4.15 -24.15 -13.35
CA ARG A 327 4.34 -24.09 -11.88
C ARG A 327 4.57 -25.47 -11.26
N GLY A 328 3.82 -26.48 -11.69
CA GLY A 328 4.03 -27.87 -11.25
C GLY A 328 5.42 -28.41 -11.58
N ARG A 329 6.07 -27.89 -12.63
CA ARG A 329 7.42 -28.29 -13.05
C ARG A 329 8.53 -27.59 -12.26
N LEU A 330 8.35 -26.32 -11.91
CA LEU A 330 9.33 -25.54 -11.13
C LEU A 330 9.43 -26.03 -9.67
N ASP A 331 8.30 -26.39 -9.04
CA ASP A 331 8.31 -26.97 -7.69
C ASP A 331 9.00 -28.35 -7.63
N SER A 332 9.04 -29.09 -8.75
CA SER A 332 9.75 -30.38 -8.82
C SER A 332 11.27 -30.25 -8.97
N THR A 333 11.80 -29.04 -9.25
CA THR A 333 13.24 -28.84 -9.49
C THR A 333 13.96 -28.15 -8.31
N LEU A 334 13.22 -27.68 -7.31
CA LEU A 334 13.78 -27.20 -6.05
C LEU A 334 14.12 -28.38 -5.12
N VAL A 335 15.12 -29.17 -5.50
CA VAL A 335 15.81 -30.06 -4.56
C VAL A 335 16.50 -29.17 -3.54
N VAL A 336 15.86 -29.03 -2.36
CA VAL A 336 16.42 -28.36 -1.20
C VAL A 336 17.75 -29.04 -0.84
N GLN A 337 18.87 -28.46 -1.28
CA GLN A 337 20.17 -28.82 -0.74
C GLN A 337 20.16 -28.40 0.73
N ARG A 338 19.97 -29.37 1.63
CA ARG A 338 20.09 -29.15 3.07
C ARG A 338 21.51 -28.66 3.34
N PRO A 339 21.70 -27.54 4.06
CA PRO A 339 23.03 -27.10 4.44
C PRO A 339 23.69 -28.20 5.30
N PRO A 340 25.01 -28.45 5.11
CA PRO A 340 25.73 -29.44 5.88
C PRO A 340 25.67 -29.11 7.36
N LYS A 341 25.32 -30.10 8.18
CA LYS A 341 25.31 -29.98 9.64
C LYS A 341 26.72 -29.64 10.10
N ILE A 342 26.91 -28.42 10.62
CA ILE A 342 28.11 -28.05 11.35
C ILE A 342 28.06 -28.82 12.68
N SER A 343 28.86 -29.87 12.78
CA SER A 343 29.13 -30.56 14.04
C SER A 343 29.92 -29.62 14.94
N ARG A 344 29.33 -29.24 16.08
CA ARG A 344 30.08 -28.57 17.15
C ARG A 344 30.99 -29.60 17.81
N SER A 345 32.30 -29.40 17.68
CA SER A 345 33.35 -30.00 18.51
C SER A 345 33.54 -29.19 19.78
#